data_AF-A0A841C772-F1
#
_entry.id   AF-A0A841C772-F1
#
_cell.length_a   1.000
_cell.length_b   1.000
_cell.length_c   1.000
_cell.angle_alpha   90.00
_cell.angle_beta   90.00
_cell.angle_gamma   90.00
#
_symmetry.space_group_name_H-M   'P 1'
#
loop_
_entity.id
_entity.type
_entity.pdbx_description
1 polymer ?
#
loop_
_entity_poly.entity_id
_entity_poly.type
_entity_poly.pdbx_seq_one_letter_code
_entity_poly.pdbx_strand_id
1 'polypeptide(L)'
;MIITTDNQQKVIDTFFLIAKETPSVNKITLQMIASRLGIRRESIYKYCFRIPNEILERAHYLVDKKIEESVNEFVNGERHDFAVFLSHEILPLLYEKRDWLQILYNTILDPKWGKILEKNMYPLLKIP
;
A
#
# COMPACT_ATOMS: atom_id res chain seq x y z
N MET A 1 15.27 -7.06 -4.69
CA MET A 1 14.81 -5.87 -3.93
C MET A 1 14.18 -4.91 -4.92
N ILE A 2 12.86 -4.75 -4.94
CA ILE A 2 12.22 -3.76 -5.82
C ILE A 2 12.36 -2.39 -5.14
N ILE A 3 13.30 -1.57 -5.61
CA ILE A 3 13.50 -0.21 -5.11
C ILE A 3 12.42 0.68 -5.76
N THR A 4 11.74 1.50 -4.96
CA THR A 4 10.87 2.58 -5.47
C THR A 4 11.74 3.80 -5.67
N THR A 5 11.78 4.34 -6.89
CA THR A 5 12.53 5.58 -7.15
C THR A 5 11.77 6.79 -6.62
N ASP A 6 12.46 7.91 -6.37
CA ASP A 6 11.81 9.15 -5.93
C ASP A 6 10.70 9.62 -6.87
N ASN A 7 10.88 9.40 -8.18
CA ASN A 7 9.87 9.74 -9.18
C ASN A 7 8.64 8.82 -9.09
N GLN A 8 8.86 7.51 -8.85
CA GLN A 8 7.75 6.59 -8.59
C GLN A 8 7.03 6.97 -7.29
N GLN A 9 7.76 7.36 -6.25
CA GLN A 9 7.18 7.79 -4.98
C GLN A 9 6.30 9.03 -5.17
N LYS A 10 6.78 10.06 -5.88
CA LYS A 10 5.99 11.26 -6.21
C LYS A 10 4.70 10.93 -6.98
N VAL A 11 4.76 9.96 -7.90
CA VAL A 11 3.58 9.50 -8.65
C VAL A 11 2.57 8.80 -7.74
N ILE A 12 3.04 7.93 -6.83
CA ILE A 12 2.20 7.26 -5.83
C ILE A 12 1.54 8.30 -4.89
N ASP A 13 2.32 9.23 -4.34
CA ASP A 13 1.82 10.27 -3.45
C ASP A 13 0.74 11.13 -4.13
N THR A 14 1.01 11.53 -5.37
CA THR A 14 0.06 12.31 -6.18
C THR A 14 -1.21 11.52 -6.47
N PHE A 15 -1.09 10.23 -6.77
CA PHE A 15 -2.23 9.36 -6.99
C PHE A 15 -3.16 9.33 -5.77
N PHE A 16 -2.61 9.13 -4.56
CA PHE A 16 -3.40 9.14 -3.32
C PHE A 16 -4.01 10.50 -3.01
N LEU A 17 -3.31 11.58 -3.35
CA LEU A 17 -3.84 12.94 -3.18
C LEU A 17 -5.07 13.18 -4.09
N ILE A 18 -4.99 12.77 -5.36
CA ILE A 18 -6.14 12.81 -6.28
C ILE A 18 -7.27 11.88 -5.81
N ALA A 19 -6.93 10.70 -5.30
CA ALA A 19 -7.91 9.74 -4.77
C ALA A 19 -8.67 10.28 -3.56
N LYS A 20 -8.03 11.07 -2.69
CA LYS A 20 -8.69 11.74 -1.57
C LYS A 20 -9.72 12.77 -2.01
N GLU A 21 -9.46 13.44 -3.14
CA GLU A 21 -10.32 14.48 -3.71
C GLU A 21 -11.42 13.92 -4.63
N THR A 22 -11.30 12.66 -5.07
CA THR A 22 -12.20 12.05 -6.06
C THR A 22 -12.96 10.86 -5.47
N PRO A 23 -14.29 10.79 -5.60
CA PRO A 23 -15.09 9.70 -5.01
C PRO A 23 -14.87 8.31 -5.65
N SER A 24 -14.04 8.19 -6.69
CA SER A 24 -13.78 6.91 -7.37
C SER A 24 -12.37 6.84 -7.94
N VAL A 25 -11.54 5.97 -7.35
CA VAL A 25 -10.15 5.72 -7.74
C VAL A 25 -10.05 5.16 -9.16
N ASN A 26 -11.05 4.41 -9.61
CA ASN A 26 -11.12 3.84 -10.96
C ASN A 26 -11.18 4.92 -12.07
N LYS A 27 -11.49 6.16 -11.72
CA LYS A 27 -11.50 7.30 -12.65
C LYS A 27 -10.15 8.01 -12.75
N ILE A 28 -9.19 7.67 -11.89
CA ILE A 28 -7.86 8.30 -11.91
C ILE A 28 -7.08 7.79 -13.10
N THR A 29 -6.59 8.72 -13.91
CA THR A 29 -5.77 8.40 -15.10
C THR A 29 -4.34 8.90 -14.93
N LEU A 30 -3.40 8.32 -15.67
CA LEU A 30 -2.03 8.84 -15.69
C LEU A 30 -1.95 10.30 -16.17
N GLN A 31 -2.91 10.74 -17.00
CA GLN A 31 -2.96 12.13 -17.44
C GLN A 31 -3.28 13.08 -16.27
N MET A 32 -4.21 12.71 -15.39
CA MET A 32 -4.55 13.52 -14.21
C MET A 32 -3.35 13.67 -13.28
N ILE A 33 -2.61 12.58 -13.06
CA ILE A 33 -1.40 12.56 -12.25
C ILE A 33 -0.31 13.44 -12.87
N ALA A 34 -0.07 13.28 -14.18
CA ALA A 34 0.93 14.07 -14.90
C ALA A 34 0.62 15.56 -14.84
N SER A 35 -0.65 15.94 -15.04
CA SER A 35 -1.10 17.32 -14.92
C SER A 35 -0.86 17.90 -13.53
N ARG A 36 -1.12 17.13 -12.46
CA ARG A 36 -0.87 17.58 -11.07
C ARG A 36 0.61 17.73 -10.75
N LEU A 37 1.46 16.87 -11.33
CA LEU A 37 2.91 16.92 -11.18
C LEU A 37 3.60 17.95 -12.10
N GLY A 38 2.88 18.56 -13.06
CA GLY A 38 3.47 19.46 -14.04
C GLY A 38 4.42 18.77 -15.02
N ILE A 39 4.22 17.48 -15.30
CA ILE A 39 5.06 16.68 -16.20
C ILE A 39 4.24 16.11 -17.37
N ARG A 40 4.95 15.56 -18.36
CA ARG A 40 4.31 14.85 -19.48
C ARG A 40 3.83 13.47 -19.04
N ARG A 41 2.66 13.05 -19.52
CA ARG A 41 2.11 11.70 -19.26
C ARG A 41 3.07 10.60 -19.70
N GLU A 42 3.76 10.82 -20.82
CA GLU A 42 4.75 9.90 -21.39
C GLU A 42 5.94 9.70 -20.45
N SER A 43 6.29 10.68 -19.61
CA SER A 43 7.32 10.54 -18.59
C SER A 43 6.90 9.53 -17.50
N ILE A 44 5.64 9.57 -17.09
CA ILE A 44 5.10 8.58 -16.14
C ILE A 44 5.07 7.20 -16.81
N TYR A 45 4.52 7.10 -18.02
CA TYR A 45 4.39 5.84 -18.75
C TYR A 45 5.73 5.14 -18.98
N LYS A 46 6.76 5.89 -19.38
CA LYS A 46 8.06 5.33 -19.77
C LYS A 46 8.95 4.99 -18.57
N TYR A 47 8.87 5.77 -17.49
CA TYR A 47 9.86 5.69 -16.39
C TYR A 47 9.26 5.31 -15.03
N CYS A 48 7.94 5.34 -14.87
CA CYS A 48 7.30 5.10 -13.58
C CYS A 48 6.29 3.94 -13.64
N PHE A 49 5.15 4.14 -14.30
CA PHE A 49 4.00 3.22 -14.33
C PHE A 49 3.25 3.35 -15.64
N ARG A 50 2.83 2.22 -16.23
CA ARG A 50 2.15 2.15 -17.52
C ARG A 50 0.65 2.35 -17.40
N ILE A 51 0.06 1.95 -16.27
CA ILE A 51 -1.37 2.09 -15.97
C ILE A 51 -1.57 2.42 -14.48
N PRO A 52 -2.69 3.08 -14.10
CA PRO A 52 -2.97 3.42 -12.70
C PRO A 52 -2.98 2.20 -11.75
N ASN A 53 -3.37 1.02 -12.25
CA ASN A 53 -3.38 -0.21 -11.44
C ASN A 53 -1.98 -0.61 -10.94
N GLU A 54 -0.92 -0.37 -11.72
CA GLU A 54 0.46 -0.66 -11.27
C GLU A 54 0.87 0.24 -10.10
N ILE A 55 0.28 1.44 -9.98
CA ILE A 55 0.50 2.34 -8.85
C ILE A 55 -0.12 1.74 -7.59
N LEU A 56 -1.36 1.22 -7.69
CA LEU A 56 -2.03 0.53 -6.60
C LEU A 56 -1.26 -0.71 -6.16
N GLU A 57 -0.86 -1.58 -7.09
CA GLU A 57 -0.07 -2.78 -6.78
C GLU A 57 1.24 -2.42 -6.08
N ARG A 58 1.91 -1.35 -6.53
CA ARG A 58 3.13 -0.88 -5.85
C ARG A 58 2.83 -0.33 -4.46
N ALA A 59 1.73 0.39 -4.28
CA ALA A 59 1.33 0.91 -2.98
C ALA A 59 1.03 -0.22 -2.00
N HIS A 60 0.29 -1.26 -2.42
CA HIS A 60 0.08 -2.48 -1.64
C HIS A 60 1.40 -3.11 -1.26
N TYR A 61 2.31 -3.34 -2.23
CA TYR A 61 3.63 -3.89 -1.94
C TYR A 61 4.40 -3.06 -0.88
N LEU A 62 4.33 -1.73 -0.94
CA LEU A 62 5.03 -0.88 0.03
C LEU A 62 4.44 -0.92 1.44
N VAL A 63 3.12 -1.12 1.55
CA VAL A 63 2.43 -1.32 2.83
C VAL A 63 2.73 -2.72 3.36
N ASP A 64 2.49 -3.74 2.54
CA ASP A 64 2.50 -5.13 2.95
C ASP A 64 3.92 -5.61 3.26
N LYS A 65 4.92 -5.22 2.47
CA LYS A 65 6.29 -5.72 2.63
C LYS A 65 6.86 -5.51 4.03
N LYS A 66 6.77 -4.30 4.58
CA LYS A 66 7.31 -4.00 5.92
C LYS A 66 6.57 -4.82 7.00
N ILE A 67 5.27 -4.99 6.82
CA ILE A 67 4.42 -5.78 7.72
C ILE A 67 4.81 -7.25 7.63
N GLU A 68 4.93 -7.79 6.41
CA GLU A 68 5.36 -9.17 6.16
C GLU A 68 6.75 -9.45 6.72
N GLU A 69 7.71 -8.54 6.53
CA GLU A 69 9.05 -8.65 7.12
C GLU A 69 8.96 -8.71 8.66
N SER A 70 8.23 -7.78 9.28
CA SER A 70 8.06 -7.74 10.75
C SER A 70 7.35 -8.98 11.29
N VAL A 71 6.32 -9.47 10.59
CA VAL A 71 5.59 -10.69 10.95
C VAL A 71 6.47 -11.92 10.80
N ASN A 72 7.26 -12.01 9.73
CA ASN A 72 8.18 -13.13 9.54
C ASN A 72 9.27 -13.15 10.62
N GLU A 73 9.79 -11.99 11.02
CA GLU A 73 10.73 -11.89 12.14
C GLU A 73 10.08 -12.34 13.45
N PHE A 74 8.84 -11.90 13.73
CA PHE A 74 8.09 -12.32 14.91
C PHE A 74 7.82 -13.83 14.95
N VAL A 75 7.38 -14.42 13.83
CA VAL A 75 7.06 -15.86 13.74
C VAL A 75 8.30 -16.74 13.87
N ASN A 76 9.44 -16.29 13.35
CA ASN A 76 10.70 -17.05 13.40
C ASN A 76 11.54 -16.76 14.66
N GLY A 77 11.13 -15.79 15.49
CA GLY A 77 11.76 -15.45 16.76
C GLY A 77 11.31 -16.35 17.93
N GLU A 78 12.10 -16.37 19.01
CA GLU A 78 11.73 -17.12 20.22
C GLU A 78 10.80 -16.30 21.13
N ARG A 79 9.57 -16.79 21.35
CA ARG A 79 8.53 -16.32 22.29
C ARG A 79 8.45 -14.80 22.45
N HIS A 80 7.57 -14.18 21.68
CA HIS A 80 7.23 -12.77 21.82
C HIS A 80 5.75 -12.62 22.12
N ASP A 81 5.41 -11.72 23.05
CA ASP A 81 4.02 -11.38 23.36
C ASP A 81 3.38 -10.74 22.12
N PHE A 82 2.37 -11.41 21.56
CA PHE A 82 1.68 -10.94 20.36
C PHE A 82 1.05 -9.55 20.55
N ALA A 83 0.51 -9.25 21.74
CA ALA A 83 -0.08 -7.95 22.00
C ALA A 83 0.98 -6.84 22.00
N VAL A 84 2.18 -7.13 22.52
CA VAL A 84 3.32 -6.21 22.47
C VAL A 84 3.78 -6.01 21.03
N PHE A 85 3.96 -7.08 20.27
CA PHE A 85 4.34 -7.02 18.85
C PHE A 85 3.32 -6.23 18.01
N LEU A 86 2.03 -6.54 18.16
CA LEU A 86 0.97 -5.85 17.44
C LEU A 86 0.97 -4.34 17.77
N SER A 87 1.10 -3.98 19.04
CA SER A 87 1.00 -2.58 19.48
C SER A 87 2.24 -1.75 19.20
N HIS A 88 3.44 -2.32 19.28
CA HIS A 88 4.71 -1.58 19.17
C HIS A 88 5.37 -1.69 17.80
N GLU A 89 5.08 -2.74 17.02
CA GLU A 89 5.66 -2.93 15.69
C GLU A 89 4.62 -2.72 14.59
N ILE A 90 3.49 -3.45 14.63
CA ILE A 90 2.53 -3.46 13.53
C ILE A 90 1.66 -2.20 13.48
N LEU A 91 1.06 -1.78 14.59
CA LEU A 91 0.20 -0.60 14.62
C LEU A 91 0.93 0.68 14.18
N PRO A 92 2.19 0.94 14.59
CA PRO A 92 2.94 2.09 14.08
C PRO A 92 3.18 2.03 12.58
N LEU A 93 3.51 0.86 12.01
CA LEU A 93 3.70 0.70 10.57
C LEU A 93 2.40 0.97 9.79
N LEU A 94 1.26 0.47 10.29
CA LEU A 94 -0.05 0.77 9.73
C LEU A 94 -0.38 2.26 9.85
N TYR A 95 -0.09 2.88 11.00
CA TYR A 95 -0.37 4.29 11.23
C TYR A 95 0.49 5.23 10.37
N GLU A 96 1.74 4.84 10.06
CA GLU A 96 2.62 5.54 9.12
C GLU A 96 1.95 5.68 7.74
N LYS A 97 1.18 4.67 7.33
CA LYS A 97 0.50 4.62 6.03
C LYS A 97 -1.01 4.89 6.12
N ARG A 98 -1.53 5.36 7.25
CA ARG A 98 -2.98 5.49 7.51
C ARG A 98 -3.78 6.20 6.41
N ASP A 99 -3.22 7.24 5.79
CA ASP A 99 -3.90 7.98 4.72
C ASP A 99 -4.04 7.13 3.45
N TRP A 100 -3.02 6.33 3.13
CA TRP A 100 -3.08 5.38 2.03
C TRP A 100 -4.03 4.24 2.37
N LEU A 101 -3.95 3.68 3.59
CA LEU A 101 -4.84 2.59 4.03
C LEU A 101 -6.31 3.03 4.04
N GLN A 102 -6.61 4.27 4.41
CA GLN A 102 -7.97 4.82 4.33
C GLN A 102 -8.51 4.80 2.90
N ILE A 103 -7.65 5.08 1.92
CA ILE A 103 -8.01 5.08 0.50
C ILE A 103 -8.05 3.66 -0.06
N LEU A 104 -7.11 2.79 0.30
CA LEU A 104 -7.07 1.40 -0.14
C LEU A 104 -8.25 0.59 0.43
N TYR A 105 -8.60 0.80 1.71
CA TYR A 105 -9.58 -0.03 2.43
C TYR A 105 -10.93 0.64 2.68
N ASN A 106 -11.20 1.77 2.02
CA ASN A 106 -12.59 2.19 1.88
C ASN A 106 -13.30 1.10 1.08
N THR A 107 -14.35 0.49 1.63
CA THR A 107 -14.91 -0.83 1.28
C THR A 107 -15.43 -0.98 -0.15
N ILE A 108 -15.34 0.07 -0.97
CA ILE A 108 -15.72 0.14 -2.38
C ILE A 108 -14.46 0.11 -3.31
N LEU A 109 -13.26 0.39 -2.78
CA LEU A 109 -12.05 0.68 -3.55
C LEU A 109 -11.12 -0.53 -3.74
N ASP A 110 -11.06 -1.46 -2.80
CA ASP A 110 -10.34 -2.74 -2.96
C ASP A 110 -11.16 -3.94 -2.42
N PRO A 111 -12.00 -4.57 -3.27
CA PRO A 111 -12.76 -5.75 -2.86
C PRO A 111 -11.89 -7.00 -2.62
N LYS A 112 -10.58 -6.97 -2.90
CA LYS A 112 -9.67 -8.10 -2.68
C LYS A 112 -9.10 -8.14 -1.27
N TRP A 113 -9.08 -7.01 -0.55
CA TRP A 113 -8.49 -6.92 0.79
C TRP A 113 -9.06 -7.93 1.79
N GLY A 114 -10.40 -8.09 1.82
CA GLY A 114 -11.04 -9.07 2.69
C GLY A 114 -10.56 -10.50 2.46
N LYS A 115 -10.34 -10.88 1.19
CA LYS A 115 -9.83 -12.21 0.82
C LYS A 115 -8.34 -12.38 1.13
N ILE A 116 -7.55 -11.30 1.05
CA ILE A 116 -6.12 -11.31 1.40
C ILE A 116 -5.95 -11.49 2.90
N LEU A 117 -6.72 -10.75 3.72
CA LEU A 117 -6.72 -10.91 5.17
C LEU A 117 -7.14 -12.33 5.57
N GLU A 118 -8.21 -12.87 5.00
CA GLU A 118 -8.61 -14.26 5.25
C GLU A 118 -7.51 -15.27 4.92
N LYS A 119 -6.82 -15.09 3.79
CA LYS A 119 -5.78 -16.03 3.36
C LYS A 119 -4.52 -15.95 4.23
N ASN A 120 -4.09 -14.75 4.62
CA ASN A 120 -2.78 -14.50 5.21
C ASN A 120 -2.82 -14.36 6.74
N MET A 121 -3.90 -13.84 7.34
CA MET A 121 -4.00 -13.62 8.79
C MET A 121 -4.61 -14.82 9.52
N TYR A 122 -5.49 -15.58 8.87
CA TYR A 122 -6.14 -16.75 9.49
C TYR A 122 -5.16 -17.84 9.99
N PRO A 123 -4.02 -18.10 9.32
CA PRO A 123 -2.99 -18.99 9.86
C PRO A 123 -2.31 -18.48 11.13
N LEU A 124 -2.18 -17.16 11.30
CA LEU A 124 -1.52 -16.54 12.46
C LEU A 124 -2.39 -16.58 13.72
N LEU A 125 -3.71 -16.60 13.58
CA LEU A 125 -4.67 -16.74 14.69
C LEU A 125 -4.75 -18.16 15.27
N LYS A 126 -4.03 -19.13 14.67
CA LYS A 126 -3.97 -20.52 15.13
C LYS A 126 -2.68 -20.86 15.87
N ILE A 127 -1.79 -19.89 16.08
CA ILE A 127 -0.58 -20.08 16.87
C ILE A 127 -1.02 -20.09 18.35
N PRO A 128 -0.83 -21.21 19.09
CA PRO A 128 -1.28 -21.36 20.47
C PRO A 128 -0.48 -20.52 21.47
#